data_AF-A0A2D6FXU9-F1
#
_entry.id   AF-A0A2D6FXU9-F1
#
_cell.length_a   1.000
_cell.length_b   1.000
_cell.length_c   1.000
_cell.angle_alpha   90.00
_cell.angle_beta   90.00
_cell.angle_gamma   90.00
#
_symmetry.space_group_name_H-M   'P 1'
#
loop_
_entity.id
_entity.type
_entity.pdbx_description
1 polymer ?
#
loop_
_entity_poly.entity_id
_entity_poly.type
_entity_poly.pdbx_seq_one_letter_code
_entity_poly.pdbx_strand_id
1 'polypeptide(L)'
;MASLPGNYSEPGGQILLARDGAKIAGIVAMRPLEEDGICELKRLFVREAWRRRGLGRELTMRIIAHARGQNYAAMCLETVPQLEAAIALYLDLGFEETGAYSEDSSIYLDAELRYFKLDLTKDA
;
A
#
# COMPACT_ATOMS: atom_id res chain seq x y z
N MET A 1 4.16 -9.56 -22.36
CA MET A 1 3.70 -9.58 -20.95
C MET A 1 2.37 -8.89 -20.90
N ALA A 2 1.31 -9.55 -20.42
CA ALA A 2 -0.01 -8.91 -20.32
C ALA A 2 0.05 -7.84 -19.23
N SER A 3 -0.24 -6.58 -19.59
CA SER A 3 -0.47 -5.53 -18.60
C SER A 3 -1.73 -5.87 -17.81
N LEU A 4 -1.70 -5.62 -16.50
CA LEU A 4 -2.90 -5.70 -15.68
C LEU A 4 -3.93 -4.68 -16.22
N PRO A 5 -5.21 -5.01 -16.39
CA PRO A 5 -6.19 -4.00 -16.77
C PRO A 5 -6.50 -3.05 -15.61
N GLY A 6 -6.74 -1.78 -15.93
CA GLY A 6 -7.19 -0.75 -14.98
C GLY A 6 -6.06 -0.10 -14.17
N ASN A 7 -6.43 0.57 -13.07
CA ASN A 7 -5.54 1.48 -12.31
C ASN A 7 -4.33 0.82 -11.63
N TYR A 8 -4.11 -0.49 -11.81
CA TYR A 8 -2.97 -1.23 -11.28
C TYR A 8 -1.92 -1.56 -12.36
N SER A 9 -2.14 -1.08 -13.59
CA SER A 9 -1.22 -1.26 -14.70
C SER A 9 -0.02 -0.34 -14.58
N GLU A 10 1.16 -0.84 -14.95
CA GLU A 10 2.31 0.04 -15.21
C GLU A 10 1.95 1.09 -16.31
N PRO A 11 2.54 2.30 -16.26
CA PRO A 11 3.56 2.74 -15.30
C PRO A 11 3.00 3.33 -13.99
N GLY A 12 1.70 3.62 -13.89
CA GLY A 12 1.12 4.33 -12.74
C GLY A 12 0.73 3.44 -11.55
N GLY A 13 0.45 2.16 -11.79
CA GLY A 13 0.10 1.20 -10.75
C GLY A 13 1.03 -0.02 -10.76
N GLN A 14 1.02 -0.77 -9.67
CA GLN A 14 1.81 -1.98 -9.54
C GLN A 14 1.16 -2.98 -8.59
N ILE A 15 1.31 -4.28 -8.88
CA ILE A 15 0.97 -5.36 -7.95
C ILE A 15 2.21 -6.21 -7.68
N LEU A 16 2.54 -6.40 -6.41
CA LEU A 16 3.61 -7.28 -5.98
C LEU A 16 3.04 -8.51 -5.28
N LEU A 17 3.58 -9.69 -5.63
CA LEU A 17 3.24 -10.96 -5.01
C LEU A 17 4.45 -11.49 -4.25
N ALA A 18 4.31 -11.75 -2.95
CA ALA A 18 5.27 -12.55 -2.20
C ALA A 18 5.05 -14.03 -2.52
N ARG A 19 6.12 -14.74 -2.89
CA ARG A 19 6.09 -16.16 -3.24
C ARG A 19 6.99 -16.97 -2.32
N ASP A 20 6.51 -18.15 -1.96
CA ASP A 20 7.27 -19.22 -1.31
C ASP A 20 7.22 -20.46 -2.21
N GLY A 21 8.24 -20.61 -3.06
CA GLY A 21 8.22 -21.52 -4.19
C GLY A 21 7.04 -21.24 -5.13
N ALA A 22 6.18 -22.25 -5.33
CA ALA A 22 4.98 -22.12 -6.15
C ALA A 22 3.79 -21.44 -5.43
N LYS A 23 3.86 -21.22 -4.11
CA LYS A 23 2.75 -20.69 -3.31
C LYS A 23 2.80 -19.17 -3.24
N ILE A 24 1.64 -18.52 -3.32
CA ILE A 24 1.50 -17.08 -3.04
C ILE A 24 1.35 -16.88 -1.53
N ALA A 25 2.34 -16.25 -0.90
CA ALA A 25 2.37 -15.97 0.53
C ALA A 25 1.70 -14.63 0.89
N GLY A 26 1.72 -13.65 -0.03
CA GLY A 26 1.13 -12.34 0.22
C GLY A 26 1.07 -11.48 -1.03
N ILE A 27 0.44 -10.32 -0.90
CA ILE A 27 0.20 -9.35 -1.97
C ILE A 27 0.23 -7.93 -1.40
N VAL A 28 0.64 -6.97 -2.23
CA VAL A 28 0.37 -5.55 -2.07
C VAL A 28 0.15 -4.95 -3.45
N ALA A 29 -0.67 -3.91 -3.53
CA ALA A 29 -0.92 -3.16 -4.74
C ALA A 29 -0.71 -1.66 -4.49
N MET A 30 -0.39 -0.93 -5.54
CA MET A 30 -0.53 0.52 -5.58
C MET A 30 -1.26 0.95 -6.85
N ARG A 31 -1.93 2.10 -6.77
CA ARG A 31 -2.57 2.77 -7.91
C ARG A 31 -2.35 4.29 -7.82
N PRO A 32 -2.42 5.03 -8.93
CA PRO A 32 -2.53 6.48 -8.87
C PRO A 32 -3.85 6.90 -8.21
N LEU A 33 -3.83 8.04 -7.52
CA LEU A 33 -5.02 8.80 -7.16
C LEU A 33 -5.35 9.84 -8.23
N GLU A 34 -6.50 10.51 -8.11
CA GLU A 34 -6.89 11.59 -9.02
C GLU A 34 -5.97 12.82 -8.89
N GLU A 35 -5.44 13.07 -7.70
CA GLU A 35 -4.44 14.10 -7.48
C GLU A 35 -3.08 13.67 -8.08
N ASP A 36 -2.57 14.48 -9.00
CA ASP A 36 -1.31 14.21 -9.70
C ASP A 36 -0.14 14.04 -8.73
N GLY A 37 0.71 13.05 -9.00
CA GLY A 37 1.88 12.76 -8.17
C GLY A 37 1.56 12.09 -6.84
N ILE A 38 0.31 11.68 -6.59
CA ILE A 38 -0.06 10.88 -5.41
C ILE A 38 -0.51 9.48 -5.82
N CYS A 39 -0.02 8.48 -5.08
CA CYS A 39 -0.46 7.09 -5.21
C CYS A 39 -1.10 6.59 -3.91
N GLU A 40 -1.87 5.52 -4.01
CA GLU A 40 -2.46 4.82 -2.88
C GLU A 40 -1.87 3.41 -2.77
N LEU A 41 -1.39 3.03 -1.59
CA LEU A 41 -1.12 1.64 -1.24
C LEU A 41 -2.44 0.97 -0.85
N LYS A 42 -2.75 -0.16 -1.50
CA LYS A 42 -3.97 -0.93 -1.24
C LYS A 42 -3.72 -2.43 -1.26
N ARG A 43 -4.67 -3.18 -0.72
CA ARG A 43 -4.69 -4.66 -0.76
C ARG A 43 -3.42 -5.32 -0.19
N LEU A 44 -2.81 -4.72 0.85
CA LEU A 44 -1.77 -5.40 1.60
C LEU A 44 -2.38 -6.58 2.37
N PHE A 45 -1.94 -7.80 2.06
CA PHE A 45 -2.37 -9.00 2.75
C PHE A 45 -1.29 -10.07 2.76
N VAL A 46 -1.10 -10.71 3.92
CA VAL A 46 -0.22 -11.87 4.08
C VAL A 46 -1.06 -13.03 4.60
N ARG A 47 -0.95 -14.19 3.95
CA ARG A 47 -1.61 -15.43 4.37
C ARG A 47 -1.12 -15.84 5.75
N GLU A 48 -2.02 -16.36 6.57
CA GLU A 48 -1.77 -16.66 7.98
C GLU A 48 -0.51 -17.49 8.22
N ALA A 49 -0.29 -18.55 7.44
CA ALA A 49 0.88 -19.43 7.57
C ALA A 49 2.24 -18.73 7.35
N TRP A 50 2.26 -17.53 6.77
CA TRP A 50 3.47 -16.72 6.53
C TRP A 50 3.51 -15.41 7.34
N ARG A 51 2.54 -15.17 8.22
CA ARG A 51 2.54 -13.97 9.09
C ARG A 51 3.68 -14.05 10.12
N ARG A 52 4.02 -12.89 10.69
CA ARG A 52 5.10 -12.71 11.69
C ARG A 52 6.51 -13.08 11.19
N ARG A 53 6.72 -13.04 9.87
CA ARG A 53 8.02 -13.29 9.20
C ARG A 53 8.56 -12.05 8.47
N GLY A 54 8.03 -10.86 8.76
CA GLY A 54 8.43 -9.62 8.09
C GLY A 54 7.89 -9.39 6.67
N LEU A 55 7.14 -10.35 6.08
CA LEU A 55 6.65 -10.22 4.69
C LEU A 55 5.78 -8.99 4.44
N GLY A 56 4.95 -8.59 5.39
CA GLY A 56 4.14 -7.36 5.26
C GLY A 56 5.03 -6.14 5.09
N ARG A 57 6.07 -6.02 5.94
CA ARG A 57 7.07 -4.95 5.86
C ARG A 57 7.83 -5.00 4.54
N GLU A 58 8.28 -6.17 4.11
CA GLU A 58 9.01 -6.32 2.86
C GLU A 58 8.17 -5.91 1.64
N LEU A 59 6.91 -6.35 1.57
CA LEU A 59 5.98 -5.94 0.51
C LEU A 59 5.78 -4.42 0.51
N THR A 60 5.52 -3.82 1.67
CA THR A 60 5.33 -2.37 1.81
C THR A 60 6.58 -1.58 1.42
N MET A 61 7.78 -1.98 1.87
CA MET A 61 9.02 -1.31 1.48
C MET A 61 9.28 -1.40 -0.03
N ARG A 62 9.01 -2.56 -0.65
CA ARG A 62 9.19 -2.74 -2.09
C ARG A 62 8.20 -1.90 -2.91
N ILE A 63 6.95 -1.77 -2.48
CA ILE A 63 5.98 -0.93 -3.20
C ILE A 63 6.28 0.56 -3.03
N ILE A 64 6.78 0.99 -1.86
CA ILE A 64 7.29 2.37 -1.64
C ILE A 64 8.46 2.66 -2.57
N ALA A 65 9.44 1.74 -2.65
CA ALA A 65 10.60 1.91 -3.53
C ALA A 65 10.19 2.00 -5.00
N HIS A 66 9.21 1.20 -5.43
CA HIS A 66 8.64 1.33 -6.77
C HIS A 66 7.99 2.69 -6.99
N ALA A 67 7.15 3.17 -6.06
CA ALA A 67 6.51 4.48 -6.18
C ALA A 67 7.51 5.63 -6.27
N ARG A 68 8.60 5.58 -5.47
CA ARG A 68 9.72 6.53 -5.58
C ARG A 68 10.39 6.47 -6.96
N GLY A 69 10.64 5.27 -7.48
CA GLY A 69 11.20 5.09 -8.83
C GLY A 69 10.32 5.65 -9.95
N GLN A 70 9.02 5.74 -9.72
CA GLN A 70 8.04 6.33 -10.64
C GLN A 70 7.80 7.84 -10.39
N ASN A 71 8.58 8.47 -9.52
CA ASN A 71 8.48 9.90 -9.16
C ASN A 71 7.15 10.32 -8.53
N TYR A 72 6.46 9.42 -7.83
CA TYR A 72 5.36 9.84 -6.96
C TYR A 72 5.90 10.72 -5.82
N ALA A 73 5.20 11.82 -5.51
CA ALA A 73 5.52 12.73 -4.43
C ALA A 73 5.01 12.23 -3.07
N ALA A 74 3.89 11.50 -3.06
CA ALA A 74 3.33 10.93 -1.84
C ALA A 74 2.64 9.58 -2.07
N MET A 75 2.57 8.80 -0.99
CA MET A 75 1.78 7.58 -0.92
C MET A 75 0.78 7.67 0.22
N CYS A 76 -0.49 7.45 -0.08
CA CYS A 76 -1.57 7.44 0.89
C CYS A 76 -2.08 6.01 1.13
N LEU A 77 -2.69 5.76 2.28
CA LEU A 77 -3.44 4.53 2.56
C LEU A 77 -4.52 4.75 3.61
N GLU A 78 -5.52 3.89 3.59
CA GLU A 78 -6.57 3.80 4.60
C GLU A 78 -6.52 2.43 5.30
N THR A 79 -6.90 2.40 6.58
CA THR A 79 -7.02 1.15 7.33
C THR A 79 -8.08 1.28 8.43
N VAL A 80 -8.55 0.16 8.96
CA VAL A 80 -9.48 0.16 10.09
C VAL A 80 -8.70 0.10 11.42
N PRO A 81 -9.17 0.76 12.50
CA PRO A 81 -8.49 0.81 13.80
C PRO A 81 -8.12 -0.56 14.38
N GLN A 82 -8.90 -1.60 14.07
CA GLN A 82 -8.69 -2.96 14.58
C GLN A 82 -7.45 -3.65 13.98
N LEU A 83 -6.87 -3.11 12.90
CA LEU A 83 -5.65 -3.64 12.28
C LEU A 83 -4.39 -3.01 12.91
N GLU A 84 -4.24 -3.13 14.23
CA GLU A 84 -3.14 -2.53 15.00
C GLU A 84 -1.76 -2.89 14.45
N ALA A 85 -1.57 -4.14 14.01
CA ALA A 85 -0.30 -4.58 13.42
C ALA A 85 0.02 -3.89 12.08
N ALA A 86 -1.00 -3.53 11.29
CA ALA A 86 -0.81 -2.76 10.06
C ALA A 86 -0.51 -1.29 10.38
N ILE A 87 -1.25 -0.71 11.34
CA ILE A 87 -1.01 0.66 11.82
C ILE A 87 0.43 0.81 12.33
N ALA A 88 0.87 -0.08 13.21
CA ALA A 88 2.25 -0.08 13.73
C ALA A 88 3.27 -0.19 12.60
N LEU A 89 3.02 -1.06 11.61
CA LEU A 89 3.88 -1.18 10.44
C LEU A 89 3.98 0.14 9.64
N TYR A 90 2.86 0.84 9.43
CA TYR A 90 2.86 2.08 8.66
C TYR A 90 3.60 3.20 9.40
N LEU A 91 3.35 3.36 10.70
CA LEU A 91 4.05 4.31 11.55
C LEU A 91 5.57 4.04 11.57
N ASP A 92 5.98 2.77 11.72
CA ASP A 92 7.39 2.34 11.68
C ASP A 92 8.06 2.56 10.32
N LEU A 93 7.29 2.79 9.25
CA LEU A 93 7.78 3.09 7.90
C LEU A 93 7.70 4.58 7.57
N GLY A 94 7.38 5.43 8.54
CA GLY A 94 7.36 6.88 8.38
C GLY A 94 6.06 7.44 7.78
N PHE A 95 5.00 6.63 7.71
CA PHE A 95 3.68 7.18 7.42
C PHE A 95 3.20 8.00 8.63
N GLU A 96 2.60 9.15 8.34
CA GLU A 96 1.97 10.02 9.32
C GLU A 96 0.45 9.96 9.14
N GLU A 97 -0.28 10.03 10.25
CA GLU A 97 -1.75 10.09 10.20
C GLU A 97 -2.21 11.42 9.59
N THR A 98 -3.24 11.36 8.75
CA THR A 98 -3.79 12.50 7.99
C THR A 98 -5.31 12.45 8.00
N GLY A 99 -5.96 13.51 7.50
CA GLY A 99 -7.36 13.47 7.11
C GLY A 99 -7.60 12.58 5.87
N ALA A 100 -8.87 12.31 5.58
CA ALA A 100 -9.27 11.58 4.38
C ALA A 100 -8.70 12.24 3.11
N TYR A 101 -8.17 11.41 2.20
CA TYR A 101 -7.55 11.85 0.94
C TYR A 101 -8.36 11.43 -0.30
N SER A 102 -9.47 10.73 -0.11
CA SER A 102 -10.34 10.25 -1.19
C SER A 102 -11.75 10.03 -0.65
N GLU A 103 -12.75 10.43 -1.43
CA GLU A 103 -14.17 10.09 -1.16
C GLU A 103 -14.52 8.66 -1.62
N ASP A 104 -13.62 8.04 -2.39
CA ASP A 104 -13.78 6.71 -3.01
C ASP A 104 -13.39 5.56 -2.04
N SER A 105 -13.58 5.83 -0.74
CA SER A 105 -12.95 5.12 0.37
C SER A 105 -13.81 3.94 0.88
N SER A 106 -13.47 2.78 0.32
CA SER A 106 -13.62 1.43 0.87
C SER A 106 -14.99 0.71 0.79
N ILE A 107 -14.88 -0.60 0.54
CA ILE A 107 -15.89 -1.67 0.69
C ILE A 107 -16.56 -1.75 2.08
N TYR A 108 -16.12 -0.93 3.04
CA TYR A 108 -16.67 -0.84 4.39
C TYR A 108 -17.44 0.46 4.56
N LEU A 109 -18.69 0.49 4.08
CA LEU A 109 -19.55 1.68 4.14
C LEU A 109 -19.83 2.20 5.56
N ASP A 110 -19.55 1.39 6.60
CA ASP A 110 -19.85 1.71 8.01
C ASP A 110 -18.62 1.62 8.94
N ALA A 111 -17.40 1.51 8.41
CA ALA A 111 -16.21 1.43 9.26
C ALA A 111 -15.61 2.81 9.50
N GLU A 112 -15.22 3.08 10.75
CA GLU A 112 -14.30 4.17 11.06
C GLU A 112 -12.95 3.86 10.41
N LEU A 113 -12.47 4.77 9.54
CA LEU A 113 -11.21 4.63 8.83
C LEU A 113 -10.17 5.59 9.39
N ARG A 114 -8.92 5.11 9.44
CA ARG A 114 -7.73 5.92 9.68
C ARG A 114 -6.95 6.06 8.39
N TYR A 115 -6.51 7.27 8.12
CA TYR A 115 -5.81 7.63 6.88
C TYR A 115 -4.37 7.99 7.20
N PHE A 116 -3.47 7.57 6.33
CA PHE A 116 -2.04 7.77 6.49
C PHE A 116 -1.42 8.27 5.20
N LYS A 117 -0.39 9.11 5.31
CA LYS A 117 0.38 9.66 4.19
C LYS A 117 1.88 9.53 4.46
N LEU A 118 2.61 9.11 3.44
CA LEU A 118 4.07 9.09 3.41
C LEU A 118 4.55 10.08 2.35
N ASP A 119 5.44 10.98 2.75
CA ASP A 119 6.18 11.87 1.84
C ASP A 119 7.29 11.05 1.16
N LEU A 120 7.17 10.85 -0.16
CA LEU A 120 8.11 10.05 -0.93
C LEU A 120 9.32 10.85 -1.41
N THR A 121 9.27 12.19 -1.30
CA THR A 121 10.36 13.09 -1.70
C THR A 121 11.49 13.16 -0.68
N LYS A 122 11.23 12.71 0.55
CA LYS A 122 12.22 12.58 1.60
C LYS A 122 12.87 11.19 1.56
N ASP A 123 14.17 11.17 1.81
CA ASP A 123 14.90 9.93 2.08
C ASP A 123 14.40 9.29 3.39
N ALA A 124 14.42 7.95 3.43
CA ALA A 124 14.04 7.16 4.61
C ALA A 124 15.19 7.04 5.62
#